data_AF-A0A355A541-F1
#
_entry.id   AF-A0A355A541-F1
#
_cell.length_a   1.000
_cell.length_b   1.000
_cell.length_c   1.000
_cell.angle_alpha   90.00
_cell.angle_beta   90.00
_cell.angle_gamma   90.00
#
_symmetry.space_group_name_H-M   'P 1'
#
loop_
_entity.id
_entity.type
_entity.pdbx_description
1 polymer ?
#
loop_
_entity_poly.entity_id
_entity_poly.type
_entity_poly.pdbx_seq_one_letter_code
_entity_poly.pdbx_strand_id
1 'polypeptide(L)'
;GGAYAFDGTVRFLFDQNKEDSFVGTFTTPEAVIDGEVRLTYVANESLAGKPLFEGYACDLVPNKLTVNGSLADRASDLLLAGTFKLELKNAATFNFSDQYTASNWPGVELNFSGTLCNEVNNQLAGTLRFEETAFKKFRVNVGYDLTSDGVQRKISLNATSANESEIKIGIISDWGPAQLNMNLGFTPGFLYDNGFGDLKVGTLSTLSGNVLVKGVEVGEICLHETFKVPMVKYHDGTSETF
;
A
#
# COMPACT_ATOMS: atom_id res chain seq x y z
N GLY A 1 -27.94 1.92 -27.84
CA GLY A 1 -26.60 1.58 -27.33
C GLY A 1 -25.60 2.25 -28.23
N GLY A 2 -24.68 3.06 -27.67
CA GLY A 2 -23.60 3.67 -28.44
C GLY A 2 -22.52 2.65 -28.82
N ALA A 3 -21.55 3.08 -29.62
CA ALA A 3 -20.44 2.24 -30.03
C ALA A 3 -19.39 2.09 -28.94
N TYR A 4 -18.82 0.89 -28.84
CA TYR A 4 -17.62 0.59 -28.07
C TYR A 4 -16.41 0.75 -28.99
N ALA A 5 -15.33 1.34 -28.48
CA ALA A 5 -14.09 1.49 -29.23
C ALA A 5 -12.88 1.23 -28.32
N PHE A 6 -11.85 0.62 -28.89
CA PHE A 6 -10.55 0.45 -28.26
C PHE A 6 -9.48 0.99 -29.22
N ASP A 7 -8.62 1.85 -28.72
CA ASP A 7 -7.42 2.31 -29.40
C ASP A 7 -6.23 2.09 -28.48
N GLY A 8 -5.15 1.50 -28.98
CA GLY A 8 -4.01 1.18 -28.13
C GLY A 8 -2.81 0.62 -28.88
N THR A 9 -1.66 0.72 -28.22
CA THR A 9 -0.36 0.24 -28.69
C THR A 9 0.25 -0.66 -27.64
N VAL A 10 0.81 -1.79 -28.11
CA VAL A 10 1.55 -2.73 -27.28
C VAL A 10 2.97 -2.86 -27.82
N ARG A 11 3.96 -2.81 -26.93
CA ARG A 11 5.37 -2.90 -27.26
C ARG A 11 6.06 -3.83 -26.28
N PHE A 12 6.59 -4.93 -26.78
CA PHE A 12 7.41 -5.87 -26.01
C PHE A 12 8.82 -5.92 -26.61
N LEU A 13 9.82 -5.62 -25.79
CA LEU A 13 11.22 -5.45 -26.18
C LEU A 13 12.15 -6.34 -25.37
N PHE A 14 11.79 -6.65 -24.12
CA PHE A 14 12.57 -7.51 -23.22
C PHE A 14 14.04 -7.07 -23.13
N ASP A 15 14.27 -5.77 -22.99
CA ASP A 15 15.58 -5.12 -23.09
C ASP A 15 15.79 -4.26 -21.84
N GLN A 16 16.91 -4.43 -21.13
CA GLN A 16 17.22 -3.67 -19.92
C GLN A 16 17.30 -2.14 -20.12
N ASN A 17 17.51 -1.68 -21.35
CA ASN A 17 17.61 -0.26 -21.68
C ASN A 17 16.31 0.32 -22.22
N LYS A 18 15.24 -0.49 -22.32
CA LYS A 18 13.96 -0.07 -22.86
C LYS A 18 12.82 -0.56 -21.98
N GLU A 19 11.66 0.05 -22.17
CA GLU A 19 10.46 -0.33 -21.46
C GLU A 19 9.55 -1.12 -22.39
N ASP A 20 9.03 -2.22 -21.86
CA ASP A 20 7.85 -2.85 -22.41
C ASP A 20 6.65 -1.97 -22.00
N SER A 21 5.70 -1.76 -22.91
CA SER A 21 4.60 -0.85 -22.67
C SER A 21 3.29 -1.31 -23.30
N PHE A 22 2.19 -1.12 -22.58
CA PHE A 22 0.84 -1.18 -23.10
C PHE A 22 0.19 0.17 -22.85
N VAL A 23 -0.27 0.86 -23.89
CA VAL A 23 -0.97 2.16 -23.75
C VAL A 23 -2.25 2.06 -24.54
N GLY A 24 -3.38 2.45 -23.96
CA GLY A 24 -4.63 2.49 -24.70
C GLY A 24 -5.78 3.15 -23.98
N THR A 25 -6.83 3.37 -24.76
CA THR A 25 -8.07 3.99 -24.35
C THR A 25 -9.22 3.07 -24.76
N PHE A 26 -10.06 2.72 -23.80
CA PHE A 26 -11.31 2.02 -24.02
C PHE A 26 -12.47 3.00 -23.83
N THR A 27 -13.25 3.19 -24.89
CA THR A 27 -14.42 4.07 -24.90
C THR A 27 -15.69 3.24 -24.95
N THR A 28 -16.59 3.48 -24.01
CA THR A 28 -17.98 2.98 -24.02
C THR A 28 -18.95 4.16 -24.15
N PRO A 29 -20.25 3.89 -24.35
CA PRO A 29 -21.26 4.95 -24.29
C PRO A 29 -21.33 5.66 -22.93
N GLU A 30 -21.02 4.93 -21.85
CA GLU A 30 -21.13 5.37 -20.46
C GLU A 30 -19.79 5.90 -19.91
N ALA A 31 -18.64 5.46 -20.41
CA ALA A 31 -17.35 5.80 -19.81
C ALA A 31 -16.19 5.90 -20.82
N VAL A 32 -15.11 6.54 -20.39
CA VAL A 32 -13.79 6.49 -21.03
C VAL A 32 -12.78 5.97 -20.03
N ILE A 33 -12.03 4.95 -20.40
CA ILE A 33 -11.00 4.31 -19.58
C ILE A 33 -9.66 4.46 -20.29
N ASP A 34 -8.72 5.18 -19.69
CA ASP A 34 -7.35 5.30 -20.19
C ASP A 34 -6.42 4.46 -19.33
N GLY A 35 -5.46 3.79 -19.96
CA GLY A 35 -4.51 2.92 -19.28
C GLY A 35 -3.15 2.94 -19.94
N GLU A 36 -2.12 3.02 -19.12
CA GLU A 36 -0.72 2.89 -19.50
C GLU A 36 -0.05 1.93 -18.52
N VAL A 37 0.58 0.89 -19.05
CA VAL A 37 1.39 -0.06 -18.31
C VAL A 37 2.82 0.02 -18.85
N ARG A 38 3.81 0.11 -17.97
CA ARG A 38 5.24 0.11 -18.30
C ARG A 38 5.94 -0.94 -17.45
N LEU A 39 6.81 -1.74 -18.08
CA LEU A 39 7.60 -2.77 -17.44
C LEU A 39 9.08 -2.60 -17.82
N THR A 40 9.95 -2.54 -16.80
CA THR A 40 11.40 -2.49 -16.98
C THR A 40 12.06 -3.78 -16.49
N TYR A 41 13.28 -4.02 -16.96
CA TYR A 41 14.07 -5.19 -16.64
C TYR A 41 15.43 -4.79 -16.07
N VAL A 42 16.01 -5.65 -15.25
CA VAL A 42 17.40 -5.54 -14.78
C VAL A 42 18.12 -6.86 -14.98
N ALA A 43 19.41 -6.81 -15.31
CA ALA A 43 20.25 -8.00 -15.31
C ALA A 43 20.45 -8.50 -13.87
N ASN A 44 20.40 -9.82 -13.70
CA ASN A 44 20.67 -10.52 -12.46
C ASN A 44 21.64 -11.67 -12.74
N GLU A 45 22.88 -11.50 -12.28
CA GLU A 45 23.96 -12.46 -12.47
C GLU A 45 23.72 -13.80 -11.75
N SER A 46 22.89 -13.82 -10.70
CA SER A 46 22.53 -15.06 -9.98
C SER A 46 21.67 -16.00 -10.84
N LEU A 47 21.09 -15.48 -11.93
CA LEU A 47 20.36 -16.24 -12.94
C LEU A 47 21.18 -16.51 -14.20
N ALA A 48 22.41 -16.00 -14.29
CA ALA A 48 23.28 -16.26 -15.43
C ALA A 48 23.48 -17.77 -15.62
N GLY A 49 23.14 -18.28 -16.80
CA GLY A 49 23.25 -19.70 -17.13
C GLY A 49 22.15 -20.60 -16.54
N LYS A 50 21.16 -20.06 -15.83
CA LYS A 50 19.96 -20.79 -15.38
C LYS A 50 18.78 -20.42 -16.30
N PRO A 51 18.39 -21.29 -17.24
CA PRO A 51 17.23 -21.02 -18.08
C PRO A 51 15.95 -20.96 -17.22
N LEU A 52 15.21 -19.84 -17.31
CA LEU A 52 13.84 -19.76 -16.77
C LEU A 52 12.88 -20.67 -17.57
N PHE A 53 13.21 -20.90 -18.84
CA PHE A 53 12.54 -21.83 -19.76
C PHE A 53 13.59 -22.58 -20.58
N GLU A 54 13.39 -23.86 -20.87
CA GLU A 54 14.33 -24.67 -21.67
C GLU A 54 14.78 -23.92 -22.94
N GLY A 55 16.10 -23.75 -23.09
CA GLY A 55 16.70 -23.13 -24.28
C GLY A 55 16.91 -21.61 -24.25
N TYR A 56 16.49 -20.90 -23.19
CA TYR A 56 16.69 -19.45 -23.09
C TYR A 56 17.42 -19.08 -21.79
N ALA A 57 18.68 -18.65 -21.90
CA ALA A 57 19.35 -17.96 -20.80
C ALA A 57 18.77 -16.54 -20.73
N CYS A 58 17.98 -16.26 -19.70
CA CYS A 58 17.46 -14.93 -19.42
C CYS A 58 18.05 -14.50 -18.08
N ASP A 59 19.10 -13.70 -18.14
CA ASP A 59 19.65 -12.97 -17.01
C ASP A 59 18.83 -11.71 -16.70
N LEU A 60 17.93 -11.30 -17.59
CA LEU A 60 17.00 -10.20 -17.36
C LEU A 60 15.79 -10.63 -16.51
N VAL A 61 15.53 -9.90 -15.45
CA VAL A 61 14.32 -10.05 -14.61
C VAL A 61 13.50 -8.77 -14.62
N PRO A 62 12.16 -8.86 -14.66
CA PRO A 62 11.30 -7.70 -14.45
C PRO A 62 11.60 -7.10 -13.07
N ASN A 63 11.87 -5.79 -13.01
CA ASN A 63 12.19 -5.12 -11.76
C ASN A 63 11.20 -4.02 -11.39
N LYS A 64 10.47 -3.44 -12.33
CA LYS A 64 9.47 -2.41 -12.03
C LYS A 64 8.33 -2.42 -13.03
N LEU A 65 7.12 -2.45 -12.50
CA LEU A 65 5.85 -2.32 -13.19
C LEU A 65 5.22 -0.99 -12.77
N THR A 66 4.83 -0.15 -13.72
CA THR A 66 4.05 1.07 -13.49
C THR A 66 2.77 0.98 -14.29
N VAL A 67 1.63 1.21 -13.66
CA VAL A 67 0.31 1.24 -14.27
C VAL A 67 -0.29 2.61 -13.95
N ASN A 68 -0.48 3.45 -14.95
CA ASN A 68 -1.24 4.68 -14.84
C ASN A 68 -2.60 4.47 -15.50
N GLY A 69 -3.64 5.10 -14.99
CA GLY A 69 -4.91 5.08 -15.70
C GLY A 69 -5.94 6.01 -15.12
N SER A 70 -7.01 6.18 -15.88
CA SER A 70 -8.19 6.91 -15.47
C SER A 70 -9.46 6.27 -15.99
N LEU A 71 -10.55 6.51 -15.31
CA LEU A 71 -11.91 6.17 -15.71
C LEU A 71 -12.78 7.40 -15.49
N ALA A 72 -13.41 7.88 -16.55
CA ALA A 72 -14.35 8.99 -16.51
C ALA A 72 -15.74 8.47 -16.90
N ASP A 73 -16.74 8.69 -16.04
CA ASP A 73 -18.13 8.49 -16.40
C ASP A 73 -18.61 9.66 -17.28
N ARG A 74 -19.47 9.38 -18.26
CA ARG A 74 -19.97 10.37 -19.21
C ARG A 74 -21.28 11.02 -18.77
N ALA A 75 -21.99 10.41 -17.82
CA ALA A 75 -23.27 10.87 -17.33
C ALA A 75 -23.16 11.67 -16.02
N SER A 76 -21.98 11.69 -15.40
CA SER A 76 -21.69 12.34 -14.13
C SER A 76 -20.27 12.91 -14.12
N ASP A 77 -19.96 13.72 -13.11
CA ASP A 77 -18.61 14.26 -12.88
C ASP A 77 -17.67 13.24 -12.19
N LEU A 78 -17.98 11.94 -12.25
CA LEU A 78 -17.16 10.87 -11.68
C LEU A 78 -15.90 10.66 -12.54
N LEU A 79 -14.74 10.92 -11.93
CA LEU A 79 -13.42 10.64 -12.50
C LEU A 79 -12.56 9.91 -11.46
N LEU A 80 -12.13 8.70 -11.81
CA LEU A 80 -11.07 7.98 -11.13
C LEU A 80 -9.79 8.19 -11.93
N ALA A 81 -8.68 8.57 -11.31
CA ALA A 81 -7.36 8.57 -11.94
C ALA A 81 -6.33 8.14 -10.91
N GLY A 82 -5.36 7.34 -11.31
CA GLY A 82 -4.36 6.83 -10.38
C GLY A 82 -3.14 6.20 -11.03
N THR A 83 -2.14 6.00 -10.19
CA THR A 83 -0.90 5.31 -10.52
C THR A 83 -0.72 4.15 -9.55
N PHE A 84 -0.39 2.98 -10.09
CA PHE A 84 0.10 1.81 -9.39
C PHE A 84 1.53 1.57 -9.80
N LYS A 85 2.45 1.53 -8.84
CA LYS A 85 3.85 1.21 -9.08
C LYS A 85 4.23 0.03 -8.19
N LEU A 86 4.76 -1.02 -8.81
CA LEU A 86 5.39 -2.18 -8.17
C LEU A 86 6.88 -2.17 -8.56
N GLU A 87 7.78 -2.12 -7.59
CA GLU A 87 9.23 -2.17 -7.82
C GLU A 87 9.88 -3.22 -6.91
N LEU A 88 10.78 -4.02 -7.47
CA LEU A 88 11.59 -5.03 -6.79
C LEU A 88 13.01 -4.47 -6.60
N LYS A 89 13.24 -3.78 -5.47
CA LYS A 89 14.43 -2.94 -5.23
C LYS A 89 15.78 -3.68 -5.29
N ASN A 90 15.83 -4.99 -5.00
CA ASN A 90 17.06 -5.78 -5.05
C ASN A 90 17.09 -6.79 -6.21
N ALA A 91 16.23 -6.64 -7.22
CA ALA A 91 16.07 -7.63 -8.29
C ALA A 91 17.38 -7.98 -9.02
N ALA A 92 18.37 -7.08 -9.06
CA ALA A 92 19.67 -7.31 -9.68
C ALA A 92 20.58 -8.30 -8.92
N THR A 93 20.41 -8.39 -7.60
CA THR A 93 21.26 -9.22 -6.71
C THR A 93 20.49 -10.32 -6.00
N PHE A 94 19.19 -10.44 -6.27
CA PHE A 94 18.32 -11.41 -5.60
C PHE A 94 18.64 -12.84 -6.05
N ASN A 95 18.87 -13.75 -5.10
CA ASN A 95 19.03 -15.16 -5.37
C ASN A 95 17.71 -15.89 -5.12
N PHE A 96 17.03 -16.24 -6.21
CA PHE A 96 15.76 -16.97 -6.21
C PHE A 96 15.85 -18.40 -5.62
N SER A 97 17.06 -18.96 -5.50
CA SER A 97 17.30 -20.28 -4.92
C SER A 97 17.54 -20.25 -3.41
N ASP A 98 17.82 -19.08 -2.84
CA ASP A 98 18.12 -18.91 -1.41
C ASP A 98 16.87 -18.50 -0.63
N GLN A 99 16.91 -18.69 0.69
CA GLN A 99 15.82 -18.29 1.58
C GLN A 99 15.65 -16.77 1.63
N TYR A 100 14.42 -16.35 1.94
CA TYR A 100 14.06 -14.97 2.21
C TYR A 100 14.76 -14.48 3.49
N THR A 101 15.71 -13.55 3.37
CA THR A 101 16.54 -13.06 4.49
C THR A 101 16.85 -11.57 4.36
N ALA A 102 17.39 -10.98 5.43
CA ALA A 102 17.87 -9.60 5.42
C ALA A 102 19.06 -9.33 4.47
N SER A 103 19.56 -10.32 3.73
CA SER A 103 20.52 -10.16 2.63
C SER A 103 19.95 -10.63 1.28
N ASN A 104 18.77 -11.22 1.27
CA ASN A 104 18.13 -11.81 0.09
C ASN A 104 16.60 -11.57 0.12
N TRP A 105 16.16 -10.31 -0.04
CA TRP A 105 14.73 -9.93 0.00
C TRP A 105 14.34 -8.94 -1.12
N PRO A 106 13.34 -9.20 -1.98
CA PRO A 106 12.74 -8.16 -2.83
C PRO A 106 12.24 -7.00 -1.98
N GLY A 107 12.86 -5.82 -2.12
CA GLY A 107 12.24 -4.62 -1.57
C GLY A 107 11.02 -4.26 -2.43
N VAL A 108 9.82 -4.51 -1.91
CA VAL A 108 8.56 -4.23 -2.61
C VAL A 108 7.98 -2.90 -2.17
N GLU A 109 7.62 -2.05 -3.14
CA GLU A 109 6.84 -0.84 -2.91
C GLU A 109 5.56 -0.88 -3.74
N LEU A 110 4.43 -0.57 -3.11
CA LEU A 110 3.09 -0.49 -3.70
C LEU A 110 2.47 0.86 -3.33
N ASN A 111 2.25 1.74 -4.31
CA ASN A 111 1.59 3.03 -4.09
C ASN A 111 0.31 3.11 -4.90
N PHE A 112 -0.75 3.61 -4.29
CA PHE A 112 -2.05 3.93 -4.86
C PHE A 112 -2.45 5.35 -4.43
N SER A 113 -2.96 6.14 -5.36
CA SER A 113 -3.64 7.40 -5.06
C SER A 113 -4.74 7.60 -6.10
N GLY A 114 -5.92 8.04 -5.70
CA GLY A 114 -7.00 8.35 -6.63
C GLY A 114 -8.20 9.01 -5.96
N THR A 115 -9.06 9.62 -6.77
CA THR A 115 -10.29 10.27 -6.30
C THR A 115 -11.45 9.30 -6.47
N LEU A 116 -12.19 8.99 -5.40
CA LEU A 116 -13.16 7.87 -5.35
C LEU A 116 -14.62 8.36 -5.40
N CYS A 117 -14.90 9.60 -5.02
CA CYS A 117 -16.26 10.17 -5.04
C CYS A 117 -16.21 11.66 -5.40
N ASN A 118 -17.04 12.10 -6.35
CA ASN A 118 -17.30 13.50 -6.64
C ASN A 118 -18.82 13.70 -6.76
N GLU A 119 -19.49 13.89 -5.62
CA GLU A 119 -20.89 14.34 -5.62
C GLU A 119 -20.89 15.85 -5.41
N VAL A 120 -21.02 16.64 -6.49
CA VAL A 120 -21.30 18.10 -6.65
C VAL A 120 -20.73 19.11 -5.64
N ASN A 121 -20.56 18.78 -4.35
CA ASN A 121 -19.92 19.54 -3.28
C ASN A 121 -18.94 18.72 -2.39
N ASN A 122 -18.83 17.40 -2.56
CA ASN A 122 -17.96 16.53 -1.75
C ASN A 122 -16.99 15.70 -2.62
N GLN A 123 -15.72 16.12 -2.64
CA GLN A 123 -14.64 15.40 -3.31
C GLN A 123 -13.92 14.51 -2.28
N LEU A 124 -13.86 13.20 -2.52
CA LEU A 124 -13.08 12.25 -1.72
C LEU A 124 -11.86 11.78 -2.52
N ALA A 125 -10.66 12.23 -2.15
CA ALA A 125 -9.40 11.72 -2.68
C ALA A 125 -8.75 10.76 -1.69
N GLY A 126 -8.56 9.51 -2.07
CA GLY A 126 -7.91 8.47 -1.27
C GLY A 126 -6.47 8.21 -1.70
N THR A 127 -5.64 7.81 -0.75
CA THR A 127 -4.27 7.31 -0.97
C THR A 127 -4.08 6.05 -0.14
N LEU A 128 -3.38 5.06 -0.70
CA LEU A 128 -2.91 3.87 -0.02
C LEU A 128 -1.48 3.63 -0.47
N ARG A 129 -0.53 3.67 0.44
CA ARG A 129 0.88 3.36 0.19
C ARG A 129 1.29 2.24 1.12
N PHE A 130 1.85 1.18 0.55
CA PHE A 130 2.51 0.10 1.25
C PHE A 130 3.97 0.05 0.78
N GLU A 131 4.90 -0.05 1.70
CA GLU A 131 6.33 -0.16 1.39
C GLU A 131 7.00 -1.10 2.37
N GLU A 132 7.67 -2.14 1.87
CA GLU A 132 8.64 -2.89 2.68
C GLU A 132 9.96 -2.12 2.71
N THR A 133 10.21 -1.47 3.85
CA THR A 133 11.38 -0.60 4.10
C THR A 133 12.66 -1.39 4.39
N ALA A 134 12.53 -2.61 4.91
CA ALA A 134 13.61 -3.59 5.13
C ALA A 134 12.96 -4.98 5.32
N PHE A 135 13.76 -6.05 5.35
CA PHE A 135 13.27 -7.41 5.63
C PHE A 135 12.29 -7.45 6.82
N LYS A 136 11.04 -7.83 6.55
CA LYS A 136 9.90 -7.89 7.50
C LYS A 136 9.55 -6.55 8.17
N LYS A 137 9.99 -5.43 7.61
CA LYS A 137 9.66 -4.08 8.08
C LYS A 137 8.90 -3.30 7.03
N PHE A 138 7.67 -2.92 7.33
CA PHE A 138 6.77 -2.23 6.41
C PHE A 138 6.29 -0.88 6.94
N ARG A 139 5.91 -0.02 6.00
CA ARG A 139 5.16 1.21 6.22
C ARG A 139 3.88 1.16 5.39
N VAL A 140 2.75 1.41 6.04
CA VAL A 140 1.45 1.57 5.39
C VAL A 140 0.95 2.97 5.67
N ASN A 141 0.51 3.69 4.65
CA ASN A 141 -0.12 5.00 4.81
C ASN A 141 -1.43 4.95 4.03
N VAL A 142 -2.55 5.17 4.71
CA VAL A 142 -3.86 5.34 4.12
C VAL A 142 -4.28 6.77 4.40
N GLY A 143 -4.54 7.56 3.38
CA GLY A 143 -5.01 8.94 3.53
C GLY A 143 -6.31 9.12 2.79
N TYR A 144 -7.22 9.90 3.33
CA TYR A 144 -8.32 10.44 2.56
C TYR A 144 -8.49 11.94 2.82
N ASP A 145 -8.68 12.67 1.73
CA ASP A 145 -9.01 14.07 1.69
C ASP A 145 -10.48 14.19 1.29
N LEU A 146 -11.33 14.66 2.21
CA LEU A 146 -12.74 14.95 1.97
C LEU A 146 -12.92 16.46 1.89
N THR A 147 -13.45 16.97 0.79
CA THR A 147 -14.00 18.33 0.76
C THR A 147 -15.43 18.27 1.28
N SER A 148 -15.77 19.06 2.29
CA SER A 148 -17.14 19.23 2.77
C SER A 148 -17.38 20.72 3.04
N ASP A 149 -18.46 21.27 2.50
CA ASP A 149 -18.79 22.70 2.57
C ASP A 149 -17.64 23.63 2.08
N GLY A 150 -16.86 23.17 1.10
CA GLY A 150 -15.70 23.89 0.56
C GLY A 150 -14.44 23.85 1.44
N VAL A 151 -14.45 23.12 2.56
CA VAL A 151 -13.29 22.92 3.43
C VAL A 151 -12.70 21.53 3.20
N GLN A 152 -11.42 21.47 2.84
CA GLN A 152 -10.67 20.21 2.75
C GLN A 152 -10.37 19.68 4.14
N ARG A 153 -10.71 18.41 4.37
CA ARG A 153 -10.46 17.65 5.61
C ARG A 153 -9.60 16.45 5.28
N LYS A 154 -8.62 16.16 6.13
CA LYS A 154 -7.64 15.10 5.98
C LYS A 154 -7.74 14.12 7.13
N ILE A 155 -7.82 12.86 6.79
CA ILE A 155 -7.66 11.77 7.75
C ILE A 155 -6.62 10.81 7.21
N SER A 156 -5.61 10.54 8.03
CA SER A 156 -4.51 9.65 7.66
C SER A 156 -4.30 8.59 8.73
N LEU A 157 -4.23 7.33 8.31
CA LEU A 157 -3.74 6.21 9.09
C LEU A 157 -2.34 5.85 8.60
N ASN A 158 -1.37 5.88 9.50
CA ASN A 158 0.02 5.49 9.23
C ASN A 158 0.36 4.31 10.13
N ALA A 159 0.70 3.16 9.56
CA ALA A 159 1.24 2.04 10.28
C ALA A 159 2.72 1.84 9.92
N THR A 160 3.57 1.59 10.90
CA THR A 160 4.99 1.28 10.68
C THR A 160 5.42 0.19 11.63
N SER A 161 6.04 -0.87 11.13
CA SER A 161 6.72 -1.85 11.98
C SER A 161 8.11 -1.33 12.36
N ALA A 162 8.38 -1.13 13.65
CA ALA A 162 9.71 -0.74 14.12
C ALA A 162 10.69 -1.93 14.10
N ASN A 163 10.17 -3.11 14.44
CA ASN A 163 10.85 -4.40 14.50
C ASN A 163 9.84 -5.53 14.22
N GLU A 164 10.27 -6.78 14.26
CA GLU A 164 9.42 -7.94 13.95
C GLU A 164 8.23 -8.12 14.90
N SER A 165 8.25 -7.51 16.09
CA SER A 165 7.25 -7.71 17.14
C SER A 165 6.43 -6.46 17.46
N GLU A 166 6.75 -5.30 16.89
CA GLU A 166 6.14 -4.01 17.25
C GLU A 166 5.64 -3.25 16.03
N ILE A 167 4.34 -2.96 16.01
CA ILE A 167 3.67 -2.13 15.00
C ILE A 167 3.19 -0.84 15.66
N LYS A 168 3.62 0.29 15.11
CA LYS A 168 3.13 1.62 15.48
C LYS A 168 2.02 2.02 14.54
N ILE A 169 0.88 2.46 15.05
CA ILE A 169 -0.24 2.99 14.27
C ILE A 169 -0.52 4.42 14.74
N GLY A 170 -0.55 5.36 13.81
CA GLY A 170 -0.97 6.74 14.03
C GLY A 170 -2.17 7.07 13.17
N ILE A 171 -3.28 7.47 13.76
CA ILE A 171 -4.44 8.02 13.06
C ILE A 171 -4.49 9.51 13.36
N ILE A 172 -4.53 10.34 12.33
CA ILE A 172 -4.62 11.80 12.45
C ILE A 172 -5.86 12.24 11.69
N SER A 173 -6.69 13.07 12.31
CA SER A 173 -7.88 13.66 11.70
C SER A 173 -7.92 15.16 11.98
N ASP A 174 -8.18 15.99 10.97
CA ASP A 174 -8.38 17.43 11.12
C ASP A 174 -9.87 17.85 11.22
N TRP A 175 -10.79 16.89 11.15
CA TRP A 175 -12.23 17.13 11.27
C TRP A 175 -12.59 17.55 12.71
N GLY A 176 -11.99 16.88 13.68
CA GLY A 176 -11.94 17.33 15.06
C GLY A 176 -10.51 17.09 15.53
N PRO A 177 -9.56 18.03 15.32
CA PRO A 177 -8.10 17.84 15.34
C PRO A 177 -7.65 16.82 16.39
N ALA A 178 -7.64 15.54 16.01
CA ALA A 178 -7.50 14.42 16.90
C ALA A 178 -6.42 13.50 16.37
N GLN A 179 -5.68 12.91 17.30
CA GLN A 179 -4.63 11.96 16.97
C GLN A 179 -4.75 10.76 17.90
N LEU A 180 -4.76 9.57 17.32
CA LEU A 180 -4.63 8.30 18.05
C LEU A 180 -3.26 7.74 17.72
N ASN A 181 -2.40 7.58 18.71
CA ASN A 181 -1.12 6.91 18.54
C ASN A 181 -1.14 5.61 19.32
N MET A 182 -0.80 4.51 18.67
CA MET A 182 -0.81 3.17 19.25
C MET A 182 0.51 2.47 18.96
N ASN A 183 1.01 1.72 19.94
CA ASN A 183 2.07 0.75 19.80
C ASN A 183 1.48 -0.63 20.15
N LEU A 184 1.46 -1.51 19.15
CA LEU A 184 0.97 -2.88 19.23
C LEU A 184 2.17 -3.82 19.33
N GLY A 185 2.22 -4.64 20.38
CA GLY A 185 3.21 -5.69 20.54
C GLY A 185 2.62 -7.06 20.26
N PHE A 186 3.37 -7.91 19.55
CA PHE A 186 2.95 -9.23 19.13
C PHE A 186 3.90 -10.32 19.63
N THR A 187 3.34 -11.46 20.03
CA THR A 187 4.09 -12.66 20.45
C THR A 187 3.73 -13.84 19.55
N PRO A 188 4.70 -14.58 18.98
CA PRO A 188 6.16 -14.39 19.09
C PRO A 188 6.69 -13.18 18.28
N GLY A 189 5.93 -12.70 17.30
CA GLY A 189 6.19 -11.48 16.53
C GLY A 189 5.01 -11.22 15.60
N PHE A 190 4.90 -10.02 15.01
CA PHE A 190 3.82 -9.68 14.08
C PHE A 190 3.82 -10.61 12.87
N LEU A 191 4.99 -10.88 12.29
CA LEU A 191 5.20 -11.91 11.27
C LEU A 191 6.37 -12.81 11.68
N TYR A 192 6.11 -14.10 11.83
CA TYR A 192 7.12 -15.08 12.22
C TYR A 192 7.06 -16.34 11.36
N ASP A 193 8.20 -17.00 11.19
CA ASP A 193 8.29 -18.32 10.56
C ASP A 193 8.12 -19.38 11.65
N ASN A 194 7.21 -20.34 11.42
CA ASN A 194 6.99 -21.45 12.35
C ASN A 194 7.84 -22.69 12.04
N GLY A 195 8.79 -22.59 11.11
CA GLY A 195 9.69 -23.67 10.68
C GLY A 195 9.13 -24.56 9.56
N PHE A 196 7.94 -24.23 9.03
CA PHE A 196 7.32 -24.98 7.92
C PHE A 196 7.34 -24.19 6.60
N GLY A 197 8.02 -23.03 6.56
CA GLY A 197 8.12 -22.18 5.38
C GLY A 197 6.96 -21.21 5.19
N ASP A 198 5.92 -21.29 6.05
CA ASP A 198 4.80 -20.36 6.05
C ASP A 198 5.03 -19.22 7.04
N LEU A 199 4.84 -17.98 6.59
CA LEU A 199 4.74 -16.83 7.47
C LEU A 199 3.41 -16.85 8.23
N LYS A 200 3.47 -16.80 9.55
CA LYS A 200 2.30 -16.70 10.44
C LYS A 200 2.25 -15.35 11.12
N VAL A 201 1.03 -14.93 11.45
CA VAL A 201 0.78 -13.71 12.23
C VAL A 201 0.76 -14.08 13.72
N GLY A 202 1.52 -13.36 14.54
CA GLY A 202 1.52 -13.55 15.99
C GLY A 202 0.26 -13.00 16.65
N THR A 203 0.11 -13.28 17.94
CA THR A 203 -1.03 -12.78 18.73
C THR A 203 -0.67 -11.42 19.34
N LEU A 204 -1.62 -10.48 19.31
CA LEU A 204 -1.51 -9.21 20.01
C LEU A 204 -1.36 -9.48 21.52
N SER A 205 -0.22 -9.10 22.09
CA SER A 205 0.12 -9.34 23.50
C SER A 205 0.17 -8.06 24.31
N THR A 206 0.49 -6.92 23.69
CA THR A 206 0.49 -5.61 24.34
C THR A 206 -0.11 -4.54 23.43
N LEU A 207 -0.76 -3.55 24.03
CA LEU A 207 -1.21 -2.33 23.39
C LEU A 207 -0.95 -1.18 24.37
N SER A 208 -0.32 -0.12 23.87
CA SER A 208 -0.15 1.15 24.57
C SER A 208 -0.37 2.30 23.59
N GLY A 209 -0.76 3.46 24.07
CA GLY A 209 -1.00 4.60 23.19
C GLY A 209 -1.67 5.76 23.88
N ASN A 210 -1.96 6.80 23.11
CA ASN A 210 -2.66 7.98 23.61
C ASN A 210 -3.62 8.57 22.57
N VAL A 211 -4.56 9.36 23.09
CA VAL A 211 -5.54 10.14 22.35
C VAL A 211 -5.24 11.61 22.59
N LEU A 212 -4.99 12.35 21.52
CA LEU A 212 -4.76 13.79 21.56
C LEU A 212 -5.95 14.51 20.92
N VAL A 213 -6.41 15.60 21.53
CA VAL A 213 -7.35 16.55 20.93
C VAL A 213 -6.70 17.93 20.95
N LYS A 214 -6.55 18.55 19.78
CA LYS A 214 -5.81 19.82 19.59
C LYS A 214 -4.39 19.78 20.19
N GLY A 215 -3.74 18.62 20.13
CA GLY A 215 -2.41 18.39 20.69
C GLY A 215 -2.35 18.19 22.21
N VAL A 216 -3.50 18.20 22.90
CA VAL A 216 -3.60 17.92 24.34
C VAL A 216 -4.01 16.47 24.54
N GLU A 217 -3.30 15.74 25.39
CA GLU A 217 -3.67 14.36 25.73
C GLU A 217 -4.94 14.33 26.57
N VAL A 218 -5.93 13.57 26.09
CA VAL A 218 -7.25 13.42 26.71
C VAL A 218 -7.53 12.00 27.18
N GLY A 219 -6.69 11.03 26.81
CA GLY A 219 -6.83 9.65 27.24
C GLY A 219 -5.69 8.75 26.78
N GLU A 220 -5.65 7.57 27.39
CA GLU A 220 -4.65 6.53 27.15
C GLU A 220 -5.30 5.32 26.46
N ILE A 221 -4.57 4.66 25.56
CA ILE A 221 -5.01 3.45 24.87
C ILE A 221 -4.28 2.24 25.47
N CYS A 222 -5.02 1.21 25.87
CA CYS A 222 -4.46 -0.02 26.43
C CYS A 222 -5.30 -1.27 26.09
N LEU A 223 -4.79 -2.46 26.41
CA LEU A 223 -5.63 -3.67 26.40
C LEU A 223 -6.50 -3.72 27.67
N HIS A 224 -7.78 -4.06 27.52
CA HIS A 224 -8.63 -4.41 28.64
C HIS A 224 -8.07 -5.63 29.40
N GLU A 225 -8.01 -5.56 30.73
CA GLU A 225 -7.35 -6.57 31.57
C GLU A 225 -7.90 -7.98 31.39
N THR A 226 -9.23 -8.12 31.37
CA THR A 226 -9.94 -9.40 31.22
C THR A 226 -10.14 -9.82 29.76
N PHE A 227 -10.77 -8.97 28.94
CA PHE A 227 -11.20 -9.34 27.58
C PHE A 227 -10.08 -9.24 26.53
N LYS A 228 -8.95 -8.61 26.86
CA LYS A 228 -7.82 -8.40 25.93
C LYS A 228 -8.20 -7.70 24.63
N VAL A 229 -9.23 -6.85 24.67
CA VAL A 229 -9.64 -5.97 23.57
C VAL A 229 -9.05 -4.56 23.74
N PRO A 230 -8.82 -3.81 22.66
CA PRO A 230 -8.42 -2.41 22.74
C PRO A 230 -9.44 -1.55 23.51
N MET A 231 -8.95 -0.67 24.38
CA MET A 231 -9.75 0.23 25.21
C MET A 231 -9.07 1.59 25.30
N VAL A 232 -9.88 2.66 25.30
CA VAL A 232 -9.46 4.02 25.66
C VAL A 232 -9.92 4.34 27.07
N LYS A 233 -9.02 4.87 27.90
CA LYS A 233 -9.32 5.46 29.21
C LYS A 233 -9.18 6.97 29.13
N TYR A 234 -10.29 7.70 29.25
CA TYR A 234 -10.29 9.15 29.21
C TYR A 234 -9.94 9.76 30.57
N HIS A 235 -9.33 10.94 30.56
CA HIS A 235 -8.94 11.66 31.78
C HIS A 235 -10.15 12.13 32.61
N ASP A 236 -11.35 12.17 32.03
CA ASP A 236 -12.61 12.45 32.73
C ASP A 236 -13.17 11.24 33.49
N GLY A 237 -12.48 10.09 33.43
CA GLY A 237 -12.87 8.85 34.10
C GLY A 237 -13.78 7.95 33.27
N THR A 238 -14.19 8.36 32.07
CA THR A 238 -14.93 7.51 31.15
C THR A 238 -14.02 6.56 30.38
N SER A 239 -14.58 5.50 29.80
CA SER A 239 -13.85 4.56 28.96
C SER A 239 -14.72 4.00 27.85
N GLU A 240 -14.07 3.61 26.74
CA GLU A 240 -14.71 2.95 25.61
C GLU A 240 -13.83 1.81 25.08
N THR A 241 -14.48 0.79 24.53
CA THR A 241 -13.83 -0.33 23.85
C THR A 241 -14.18 -0.30 22.36
N PHE A 242 -13.24 -0.69 21.51
CA PHE A 242 -13.44 -0.81 20.06
C PHE A 242 -14.00 -2.18 19.68
#